data_AF-A0A918L615-F1
#
_entry.id   AF-A0A918L615-F1
#
_cell.length_a   1.000
_cell.length_b   1.000
_cell.length_c   1.000
_cell.angle_alpha   90.00
_cell.angle_beta   90.00
_cell.angle_gamma   90.00
#
_symmetry.space_group_name_H-M   'P 1'
#
loop_
_entity.id
_entity.type
_entity.pdbx_description
1 polymer ?
#
loop_
_entity_poly.entity_id
_entity_poly.type
_entity_poly.pdbx_seq_one_letter_code
_entity_poly.pdbx_strand_id
1 'polypeptide(L)'
;MKTPGSYDWERSAAKWLRELVPARYASYPALLRHPVLLARHAQIQVQNEVRVARTALQTARADLPRLGMPESVIEHTIKMYAAEVMQLQHIARSVRAVTQALVDQNGR
;
A
#
# COMPACT_ATOMS: atom_id res chain seq x y z
N MET A 1 -1.48 -22.22 -7.62
CA MET A 1 -0.83 -21.35 -6.62
C MET A 1 0.66 -21.31 -6.93
N LYS A 2 1.28 -20.13 -7.03
CA LYS A 2 2.73 -20.00 -7.21
C LYS A 2 3.41 -20.18 -5.85
N THR A 3 4.29 -21.16 -5.72
CA THR A 3 5.00 -21.44 -4.47
C THR A 3 6.00 -20.31 -4.18
N PRO A 4 6.02 -19.75 -2.95
CA PRO A 4 7.07 -18.84 -2.53
C PRO A 4 8.45 -19.45 -2.77
N GLY A 5 9.35 -18.74 -3.45
CA GLY A 5 10.69 -19.23 -3.81
C GLY A 5 10.87 -19.74 -5.24
N SER A 6 9.81 -19.80 -6.04
CA SER A 6 9.95 -19.93 -7.50
C SER A 6 10.30 -18.58 -8.13
N TYR A 7 11.14 -18.59 -9.17
CA TYR A 7 11.46 -17.40 -9.98
C TYR A 7 10.20 -16.66 -10.47
N ASP A 8 9.15 -17.42 -10.83
CA ASP A 8 7.88 -16.84 -11.26
C ASP A 8 7.11 -16.16 -10.12
N TRP A 9 7.27 -16.65 -8.88
CA TRP A 9 6.70 -16.01 -7.70
C TRP A 9 7.40 -14.68 -7.42
N GLU A 10 8.73 -14.65 -7.43
CA GLU A 10 9.51 -13.44 -7.15
C GLU A 10 9.23 -12.35 -8.20
N ARG A 11 9.19 -12.72 -9.49
CA ARG A 11 8.84 -11.78 -10.57
C ARG A 11 7.42 -11.23 -10.40
N SER A 12 6.48 -12.06 -9.97
CA SER A 12 5.10 -11.63 -9.71
C SER A 12 5.01 -10.70 -8.49
N ALA A 13 5.74 -11.03 -7.41
CA ALA A 13 5.81 -10.22 -6.20
C ALA A 13 6.45 -8.84 -6.49
N ALA A 14 7.56 -8.81 -7.22
CA ALA A 14 8.22 -7.57 -7.63
C ALA A 14 7.35 -6.72 -8.57
N LYS A 15 6.53 -7.34 -9.43
CA LYS A 15 5.54 -6.61 -10.25
C LYS A 15 4.47 -5.97 -9.35
N TRP A 16 3.87 -6.75 -8.47
CA TRP A 16 2.84 -6.25 -7.55
C TRP A 16 3.35 -5.15 -6.62
N LEU A 17 4.55 -5.31 -6.04
CA LEU A 17 5.16 -4.29 -5.18
C LEU A 17 5.42 -2.96 -5.92
N ARG A 18 5.71 -2.99 -7.23
CA ARG A 18 5.86 -1.77 -8.05
C ARG A 18 4.53 -1.04 -8.27
N GLU A 19 3.41 -1.75 -8.29
CA GLU A 19 2.09 -1.15 -8.40
C GLU A 19 1.71 -0.36 -7.14
N LEU A 20 2.30 -0.71 -5.98
CA LEU A 20 2.06 -0.04 -4.70
C LEU A 20 2.96 1.18 -4.45
N VAL A 21 3.94 1.42 -5.32
CA VAL A 21 4.95 2.47 -5.15
C VAL A 21 4.74 3.54 -6.22
N PRO A 22 4.85 4.84 -5.89
CA PRO A 22 4.75 5.90 -6.89
C PRO A 22 5.71 5.65 -8.06
N ALA A 23 5.23 5.85 -9.30
CA ALA A 23 5.97 5.54 -10.52
C ALA A 23 7.38 6.16 -10.58
N ARG A 24 7.54 7.35 -9.97
CA ARG A 24 8.84 8.04 -9.83
C ARG A 24 9.92 7.23 -9.09
N TYR A 25 9.52 6.35 -8.17
CA TYR A 25 10.46 5.49 -7.45
C TYR A 25 10.66 4.16 -8.18
N ALA A 26 9.63 3.65 -8.85
CA ALA A 26 9.68 2.37 -9.57
C ALA A 26 10.69 2.36 -10.74
N SER A 27 11.14 3.53 -11.21
CA SER A 27 12.16 3.68 -12.25
C SER A 27 13.61 3.62 -11.74
N TYR A 28 13.86 3.69 -10.42
CA TYR A 28 15.23 3.66 -9.91
C TYR A 28 15.85 2.25 -10.05
N PRO A 29 17.04 2.13 -10.67
CA PRO A 29 17.68 0.83 -10.88
C PRO A 29 17.95 0.05 -9.60
N ALA A 30 18.17 0.73 -8.47
CA ALA A 30 18.34 0.08 -7.17
C ALA A 30 17.09 -0.69 -6.72
N LEU A 31 15.89 -0.15 -6.95
CA LEU A 31 14.63 -0.82 -6.61
C LEU A 31 14.28 -1.91 -7.63
N LEU A 32 14.69 -1.76 -8.88
CA LEU A 32 14.52 -2.79 -9.91
C LEU A 32 15.42 -4.02 -9.70
N ARG A 33 16.65 -3.81 -9.21
CA ARG A 33 17.64 -4.87 -9.00
C ARG A 33 17.53 -5.57 -7.65
N HIS A 34 16.89 -4.92 -6.66
CA HIS A 34 16.80 -5.46 -5.29
C HIS A 34 15.34 -5.50 -4.82
N PRO A 35 14.64 -6.62 -5.03
CA PRO A 35 13.23 -6.78 -4.62
C PRO A 35 12.97 -6.54 -3.13
N VAL A 36 13.95 -6.84 -2.26
CA VAL A 36 13.87 -6.56 -0.82
C VAL A 36 13.83 -5.05 -0.53
N LEU A 37 14.62 -4.25 -1.26
CA LEU A 37 14.58 -2.78 -1.12
C LEU A 37 13.25 -2.22 -1.61
N LEU A 38 12.72 -2.75 -2.72
CA LEU A 38 11.39 -2.43 -3.22
C LEU A 38 10.30 -2.76 -2.20
N ALA A 39 10.37 -3.94 -1.58
CA ALA A 39 9.42 -4.38 -0.56
C ALA A 39 9.44 -3.47 0.67
N ARG A 40 10.63 -3.10 1.15
CA ARG A 40 10.80 -2.12 2.23
C ARG A 40 10.15 -0.78 1.89
N HIS A 41 10.35 -0.28 0.68
CA HIS A 41 9.77 1.00 0.26
C HIS A 41 8.25 0.93 0.13
N ALA A 42 7.72 -0.13 -0.49
CA ALA A 42 6.27 -0.38 -0.58
C ALA A 42 5.63 -0.46 0.81
N GLN A 43 6.29 -1.09 1.79
CA GLN A 43 5.80 -1.13 3.16
C GLN A 43 5.64 0.26 3.77
N ILE A 44 6.65 1.12 3.62
CA ILE A 44 6.62 2.51 4.12
C ILE A 44 5.52 3.30 3.42
N GLN A 45 5.41 3.16 2.09
CA GLN A 45 4.40 3.84 1.29
C GLN A 45 2.99 3.49 1.76
N VAL A 46 2.65 2.21 1.84
CA VAL A 46 1.31 1.76 2.26
C VAL A 46 1.02 2.18 3.72
N GLN A 47 2.01 2.14 4.62
CA GLN A 47 1.84 2.63 5.98
C GLN A 47 1.51 4.13 6.04
N ASN A 48 2.12 4.94 5.18
CA ASN A 48 1.80 6.36 5.07
C ASN A 48 0.41 6.58 4.47
N GLU A 49 0.02 5.82 3.46
CA GLU A 49 -1.33 5.87 2.87
C GLU A 49 -2.41 5.53 3.91
N VAL A 50 -2.20 4.47 4.72
CA VAL A 50 -3.10 4.13 5.84
C VAL A 50 -3.25 5.32 6.80
N ARG A 51 -2.14 6.01 7.11
CA ARG A 51 -2.16 7.18 8.00
C ARG A 51 -2.96 8.32 7.38
N VAL A 52 -2.73 8.62 6.10
CA VAL A 52 -3.46 9.67 5.36
C VAL A 52 -4.95 9.37 5.32
N ALA A 53 -5.35 8.16 4.92
CA ALA A 53 -6.76 7.77 4.87
C ALA A 53 -7.45 7.82 6.24
N ARG A 54 -6.72 7.44 7.31
CA ARG A 54 -7.22 7.54 8.68
C ARG A 54 -7.40 8.99 9.11
N THR A 55 -6.45 9.87 8.84
CA THR A 55 -6.56 11.30 9.14
C THR A 55 -7.76 11.88 8.40
N ALA A 56 -7.90 11.60 7.10
CA ALA A 56 -9.03 12.07 6.30
C ALA A 56 -10.38 11.59 6.86
N LEU A 57 -10.48 10.31 7.27
CA LEU A 57 -11.68 9.78 7.92
C LEU A 57 -12.00 10.49 9.25
N GLN A 58 -10.98 10.77 10.06
CA GLN A 58 -11.13 11.38 11.37
C GLN A 58 -11.57 12.85 11.28
N THR A 59 -11.10 13.59 10.28
CA THR A 59 -11.42 15.01 10.13
C THR A 59 -12.60 15.28 9.18
N ALA A 60 -13.01 14.30 8.37
CA ALA A 60 -14.07 14.44 7.36
C ALA A 60 -15.35 15.12 7.88
N ARG A 61 -15.84 14.73 9.07
CA ARG A 61 -17.07 15.31 9.65
C ARG A 61 -16.93 16.79 10.04
N ALA A 62 -15.72 17.24 10.34
CA ALA A 62 -15.47 18.63 10.73
C ALA A 62 -15.09 19.50 9.51
N ASP A 63 -14.31 18.93 8.59
CA ASP A 63 -13.73 19.68 7.47
C ASP A 63 -14.68 19.78 6.28
N LEU A 64 -15.38 18.70 5.91
CA LEU A 64 -16.22 18.67 4.71
C LEU A 64 -17.41 19.66 4.76
N PRO A 65 -18.12 19.85 5.89
CA PRO A 65 -19.14 20.90 5.97
C PRO A 65 -18.58 22.31 5.75
N ARG A 66 -17.36 22.58 6.26
CA ARG A 66 -16.69 23.88 6.10
C ARG A 66 -16.30 24.16 4.65
N LEU A 67 -16.14 23.11 3.86
CA LEU A 67 -15.92 23.19 2.42
C LEU A 67 -17.23 23.33 1.61
N GLY A 68 -18.39 23.40 2.27
CA GLY A 68 -19.70 23.55 1.61
C GLY A 68 -20.24 22.26 1.00
N MET A 69 -19.77 21.09 1.45
CA MET A 69 -20.23 19.81 0.91
C MET A 69 -21.64 19.46 1.42
N PRO A 70 -22.53 18.92 0.56
CA PRO A 70 -23.83 18.41 0.98
C PRO A 70 -23.71 17.18 1.90
N GLU A 71 -24.66 16.99 2.82
CA GLU A 71 -24.65 15.87 3.79
C GLU A 71 -24.51 14.49 3.12
N SER A 72 -25.22 14.26 2.02
CA SER A 72 -25.14 12.99 1.28
C SER A 72 -23.73 12.71 0.75
N VAL A 73 -23.00 13.74 0.31
CA VAL A 73 -21.61 13.64 -0.15
C VAL A 73 -20.67 13.38 1.03
N ILE A 74 -20.92 14.01 2.18
CA ILE A 74 -20.15 13.81 3.41
C ILE A 74 -20.26 12.36 3.88
N GLU A 75 -21.48 11.85 4.01
CA GLU A 75 -21.71 10.46 4.41
C GLU A 75 -21.06 9.46 3.45
N HIS A 76 -21.19 9.70 2.14
CA HIS A 76 -20.58 8.84 1.13
C HIS A 76 -19.04 8.86 1.21
N THR A 77 -18.46 10.04 1.40
CA THR A 77 -17.00 10.22 1.54
C THR A 77 -16.47 9.52 2.78
N ILE A 78 -17.18 9.60 3.92
CA ILE A 78 -16.82 8.89 5.15
C ILE A 78 -16.84 7.37 4.93
N LYS A 79 -17.88 6.85 4.28
CA LYS A 79 -17.97 5.41 3.95
C LYS A 79 -16.82 4.98 3.04
N MET A 80 -16.48 5.81 2.05
CA MET A 80 -15.34 5.57 1.16
C MET A 80 -14.02 5.52 1.94
N TYR A 81 -13.71 6.51 2.78
CA TYR A 81 -12.47 6.48 3.58
C TYR A 81 -12.42 5.29 4.56
N ALA A 82 -13.56 4.89 5.15
CA ALA A 82 -13.61 3.73 6.02
C ALA A 82 -13.27 2.42 5.26
N ALA A 83 -13.82 2.26 4.06
CA ALA A 83 -13.50 1.13 3.18
C ALA A 83 -12.02 1.13 2.77
N GLU A 84 -11.51 2.31 2.39
CA GLU A 84 -10.12 2.50 1.98
C GLU A 84 -9.13 2.15 3.10
N VAL A 85 -9.42 2.56 4.34
CA VAL A 85 -8.59 2.18 5.50
C VAL A 85 -8.54 0.66 5.68
N MET A 86 -9.67 -0.04 5.53
CA MET A 86 -9.71 -1.50 5.65
C MET A 86 -8.90 -2.18 4.53
N GLN A 87 -9.03 -1.69 3.30
CA GLN A 87 -8.31 -2.20 2.14
C GLN A 87 -6.79 -1.98 2.28
N LEU A 88 -6.36 -0.76 2.62
CA LEU A 88 -4.95 -0.43 2.82
C LEU A 88 -4.33 -1.24 3.97
N GLN A 89 -5.09 -1.51 5.04
CA GLN A 89 -4.63 -2.41 6.11
C GLN A 89 -4.45 -3.86 5.64
N HIS A 90 -5.33 -4.34 4.77
CA HIS A 90 -5.16 -5.65 4.14
C HIS A 90 -3.90 -5.68 3.27
N ILE A 91 -3.70 -4.67 2.42
CA ILE A 91 -2.50 -4.51 1.60
C ILE A 91 -1.25 -4.46 2.49
N ALA A 92 -1.26 -3.70 3.57
CA ALA A 92 -0.13 -3.60 4.52
C ALA A 92 0.23 -4.96 5.16
N ARG A 93 -0.75 -5.82 5.42
CA ARG A 93 -0.49 -7.20 5.88
C ARG A 93 0.14 -8.04 4.78
N SER A 94 -0.40 -7.98 3.57
CA SER A 94 0.13 -8.71 2.41
C SER A 94 1.56 -8.29 2.06
N VAL A 95 1.86 -6.99 2.10
CA VAL A 95 3.21 -6.46 1.84
C VAL A 95 4.20 -6.98 2.88
N ARG A 96 3.82 -7.00 4.16
CA ARG A 96 4.68 -7.58 5.21
C ARG A 96 4.96 -9.06 4.98
N ALA A 97 3.96 -9.85 4.61
CA ALA A 97 4.13 -11.27 4.31
C ALA A 97 5.06 -11.51 3.11
N VAL A 98 4.89 -10.73 2.04
CA VAL A 98 5.77 -10.80 0.85
C VAL A 98 7.19 -10.35 1.18
N THR A 99 7.34 -9.29 1.98
CA THR A 99 8.65 -8.78 2.42
C THR A 99 9.40 -9.86 3.19
N GLN A 100 8.72 -10.53 4.15
CA GLN A 100 9.34 -11.60 4.91
C GLN A 100 9.79 -12.75 4.00
N ALA A 101 8.93 -13.19 3.08
CA ALA A 101 9.27 -14.26 2.14
C ALA A 101 10.44 -13.90 1.21
N LEU A 102 10.59 -12.62 0.81
CA LEU A 102 11.73 -12.14 0.02
C LEU A 102 13.02 -12.10 0.85
N VAL A 103 12.95 -11.68 2.12
CA VAL A 103 14.09 -11.66 3.04
C VAL A 103 14.58 -13.09 3.32
N ASP A 104 13.67 -14.01 3.60
CA ASP A 104 13.98 -15.42 3.87
C ASP A 104 14.64 -16.11 2.67
N GLN A 105 14.34 -15.67 1.45
CA GLN A 105 14.98 -16.15 0.22
C GLN A 105 16.36 -15.54 0.01
N ASN A 106 16.52 -14.24 0.25
CA ASN A 106 17.80 -13.55 0.10
C ASN A 106 18.86 -13.98 1.14
N GLY A 107 18.42 -14.61 2.24
CA GLY A 107 19.30 -15.16 3.28
C GLY A 107 19.66 -16.64 3.09
N ARG A 108 19.14 -17.32 2.06
CA ARG A 108 19.55 -18.69 1.67
C ARG A 108 20.61 -18.65 0.58
#